data_AF-A0A6L8UB79-F1
#
_entry.id   AF-A0A6L8UB79-F1
#
_cell.length_a   1.000
_cell.length_b   1.000
_cell.length_c   1.000
_cell.angle_alpha   90.00
_cell.angle_beta   90.00
_cell.angle_gamma   90.00
#
_symmetry.space_group_name_H-M   'P 1'
#
loop_
_entity.id
_entity.type
_entity.pdbx_description
1 polymer ?
#
loop_
_entity_poly.entity_id
_entity_poly.type
_entity_poly.pdbx_seq_one_letter_code
_entity_poly.pdbx_strand_id
1 'polypeptide(L)' 'MKPFYQIESEETGTVILRRRRIAKALRWWLRENGCAFQHLFFLADK' A
#
# COMPACT_ATOMS: atom_id res chain seq x y z
N MET A 1 16.97 8.52 1.36
CA MET A 1 15.81 8.00 2.11
C MET A 1 15.01 7.08 1.19
N LYS A 2 14.47 5.95 1.68
CA LYS A 2 13.66 5.03 0.84
C LYS A 2 12.18 5.30 1.13
N PRO A 3 11.32 5.43 0.10
CA PRO A 3 9.91 5.68 0.31
C PRO A 3 9.20 4.47 0.91
N PHE A 4 8.18 4.75 1.71
CA PHE A 4 7.22 3.78 2.19
C PHE A 4 5.85 4.04 1.56
N TYR A 5 5.14 2.94 1.33
CA TYR A 5 3.80 2.92 0.76
C TYR A 5 2.88 2.30 1.79
N GLN A 6 1.95 3.08 2.33
CA GLN A 6 0.90 2.57 3.20
C GLN A 6 -0.35 2.32 2.38
N ILE A 7 -0.92 1.14 2.53
CA ILE A 7 -2.18 0.74 1.92
C ILE A 7 -3.09 0.27 3.04
N GLU A 8 -4.29 0.82 3.12
CA GLU A 8 -5.28 0.47 4.13
C GLU A 8 -6.55 -0.03 3.44
N SER A 9 -7.00 -1.22 3.82
CA SER A 9 -8.26 -1.81 3.35
C SER A 9 -8.91 -2.61 4.48
N GLU A 10 -10.21 -2.88 4.37
CA GLU A 10 -10.92 -3.70 5.36
C GLU A 10 -10.37 -5.13 5.42
N GLU A 11 -9.96 -5.68 4.27
CA GLU A 11 -9.53 -7.06 4.10
C GLU A 11 -8.09 -7.31 4.57
N THR A 12 -7.22 -6.30 4.45
CA THR A 12 -5.78 -6.44 4.73
C THR A 12 -5.32 -5.62 5.93
N GLY A 13 -6.19 -4.76 6.47
CA GLY A 13 -5.81 -3.78 7.48
C GLY A 13 -4.83 -2.76 6.94
N THR A 14 -3.98 -2.21 7.82
CA THR A 14 -2.92 -1.27 7.42
C THR A 14 -1.63 -2.01 7.08
N VAL A 15 -1.21 -1.93 5.82
CA VAL A 15 0.01 -2.57 5.30
C VAL A 15 1.02 -1.51 4.89
N ILE A 16 2.22 -1.55 5.47
CA ILE A 16 3.33 -0.64 5.13
C ILE A 16 4.39 -1.40 4.32
N LEU A 17 4.62 -0.97 3.09
CA LEU A 17 5.51 -1.61 2.14
C LEU A 17 6.66 -0.67 1.76
N ARG A 18 7.88 -1.21 1.75
CA ARG A 18 9.08 -0.47 1.32
C ARG A 18 9.37 -0.59 -0.19
N ARG A 19 8.81 -1.62 -0.84
CA ARG A 19 9.05 -1.92 -2.26
C ARG A 19 7.84 -1.51 -3.11
N ARG A 20 8.04 -0.57 -4.04
CA ARG A 20 7.01 -0.06 -4.95
C ARG A 20 6.30 -1.17 -5.74
N ARG A 21 7.04 -2.18 -6.21
CA ARG A 21 6.46 -3.29 -7.01
C ARG A 21 5.44 -4.10 -6.21
N ILE A 22 5.72 -4.35 -4.93
CA ILE A 22 4.81 -5.08 -4.04
C ILE A 22 3.58 -4.21 -3.74
N ALA A 23 3.79 -2.93 -3.43
CA ALA A 23 2.68 -2.00 -3.19
C ALA A 23 1.76 -1.87 -4.41
N LYS A 24 2.32 -1.86 -5.63
CA LYS A 24 1.54 -1.84 -6.86
C LYS A 24 0.73 -3.14 -7.04
N ALA A 25 1.35 -4.30 -6.80
CA ALA A 25 0.69 -5.60 -6.92
C ALA A 25 -0.50 -5.71 -5.94
N LEU A 26 -0.32 -5.29 -4.69
CA LEU A 26 -1.40 -5.30 -3.69
C LEU A 26 -2.57 -4.41 -4.11
N ARG A 27 -2.30 -3.18 -4.58
CA ARG A 27 -3.37 -2.28 -5.07
C ARG A 27 -4.11 -2.85 -6.28
N TRP A 28 -3.41 -3.56 -7.17
CA TRP A 28 -4.05 -4.20 -8.33
C TRP A 28 -4.96 -5.33 -7.88
N TRP A 29 -4.47 -6.21 -7.01
CA TRP A 29 -5.28 -7.30 -6.47
C TRP A 29 -6.52 -6.77 -5.73
N LEU A 30 -6.36 -5.75 -4.88
CA LEU A 30 -7.51 -5.12 -4.19
C LEU A 30 -8.54 -4.57 -5.19
N ARG A 31 -8.07 -3.91 -6.26
CA ARG A 31 -8.96 -3.37 -7.30
C ARG A 31 -9.68 -4.46 -8.09
N GLU A 32 -9.01 -5.56 -8.40
CA GLU A 32 -9.61 -6.71 -9.10
C GLU A 32 -10.69 -7.41 -8.26
N ASN A 33 -10.53 -7.39 -6.94
CA ASN A 33 -11.52 -7.96 -6.01
C ASN A 33 -12.62 -6.96 -5.61
N GLY A 34 -12.61 -5.74 -6.15
CA GLY A 34 -13.59 -4.70 -5.81
C GLY A 34 -13.43 -4.12 -4.40
N CYS A 35 -12.29 -4.37 -3.76
CA CYS A 35 -11.98 -3.89 -2.41
C CYS A 35 -11.65 -2.39 -2.44
N ALA A 36 -12.30 -1.61 -1.58
CA ALA A 36 -11.96 -0.22 -1.37
C ALA A 36 -10.66 -0.12 -0.55
N PHE A 37 -9.76 0.77 -0.96
CA PHE A 37 -8.50 0.97 -0.24
C PHE A 37 -8.05 2.43 -0.26
N GLN A 38 -7.35 2.84 0.79
CA GLN A 38 -6.61 4.10 0.85
C GLN A 38 -5.12 3.84 0.56
N HIS A 39 -4.46 4.77 -0.12
CA HIS A 39 -3.03 4.66 -0.44
C HIS A 39 -2.31 5.96 -0.11
N LEU A 40 -1.34 5.86 0.78
CA LEU A 40 -0.49 6.95 1.23
C LEU A 40 0.98 6.67 0.89
N PHE A 41 1.71 7.74 0.63
CA PHE A 41 3.14 7.72 0.37
C PHE A 41 3.83 8.62 1.38
N PHE A 42 4.87 8.11 2.04
CA PHE A 42 5.67 8.92 2.94
C PHE A 42 7.16 8.58 2.85
N LEU A 43 7.97 9.60 3.11
CA LEU A 43 9.40 9.48 3.32
C LEU A 43 9.60 9.44 4.85
N ALA A 44 10.02 8.30 5.38
CA ALA A 44 10.46 8.27 6.77
C ALA A 44 11.79 9.02 6.86
N ASP A 45 11.77 10.18 7.53
CA ASP A 45 12.97 10.83 8.02
C ASP A 45 13.46 10.10 9.27
N LYS A 46 14.78 10.01 9.42
CA LYS A 46 15.43 9.10 10.36
C LYS A 46 15.59 9.74 11.73
#